data_AF-A0A3B7PNJ4-F1
#
_entry.id   AF-A0A3B7PNJ4-F1
#
_cell.length_a   1.000
_cell.length_b   1.000
_cell.length_c   1.000
_cell.angle_alpha   90.00
_cell.angle_beta   90.00
_cell.angle_gamma   90.00
#
_symmetry.space_group_name_H-M   'P 1'
#
loop_
_entity.id
_entity.type
_entity.pdbx_description
1 polymer ?
#
loop_
_entity_poly.entity_id
_entity_poly.type
_entity_poly.pdbx_seq_one_letter_code
_entity_poly.pdbx_strand_id
1 'polypeptide(L)'
;MHKLSEIKPNFIQELYDAFNGVNLKNGFTLLEEDFADTSYLRRYPHQYPYDIDGENCFSKQNLLDEIKNSSLLPEEKNDLTLAIEEGKRVNNQYITWDTVPFEYLDKYANGFYFITPNVYVFYTAALIKNLILNIEYFKGVAFDKWLSRLLMENLDHTMLIKLNNHQSSIIKKFLYTLLSDNYILEYIDVANIKKAIQLL
;
A
#
# COMPACT_ATOMS: atom_id res chain seq x y z
N MET A 1 29.68 -8.47 5.27
CA MET A 1 28.31 -8.75 4.78
C MET A 1 27.52 -9.25 5.96
N HIS A 2 26.52 -8.50 6.41
CA HIS A 2 25.71 -8.85 7.58
C HIS A 2 24.44 -9.58 7.13
N LYS A 3 24.08 -10.68 7.80
CA LYS A 3 22.83 -11.40 7.54
C LYS A 3 21.65 -10.53 7.96
N LEU A 4 20.54 -10.58 7.21
CA LEU A 4 19.32 -9.83 7.49
C LEU A 4 18.86 -10.01 8.95
N SER A 5 19.06 -11.20 9.51
CA SER A 5 18.80 -11.57 10.91
C SER A 5 19.53 -10.75 11.97
N GLU A 6 20.74 -10.26 11.69
CA GLU A 6 21.54 -9.45 12.64
C GLU A 6 21.21 -7.96 12.55
N ILE A 7 20.63 -7.53 11.43
CA ILE A 7 20.29 -6.13 11.12
C ILE A 7 18.89 -5.76 11.65
N LYS A 8 18.02 -6.75 11.89
CA LYS A 8 16.58 -6.54 12.15
C LYS A 8 16.29 -5.52 13.27
N PRO A 9 16.88 -5.61 14.48
CA PRO A 9 16.47 -4.72 15.58
C PRO A 9 16.85 -3.25 15.32
N ASN A 10 18.09 -3.02 14.87
CA ASN A 10 18.59 -1.67 14.61
C ASN A 10 17.86 -1.03 13.43
N PHE A 11 17.60 -1.79 12.37
CA PHE A 11 16.87 -1.27 11.22
C PHE A 11 15.40 -0.96 11.55
N ILE A 12 14.74 -1.81 12.35
CA ILE A 12 13.36 -1.53 12.78
C ILE A 12 13.29 -0.21 13.55
N GLN A 13 14.24 0.06 14.45
CA GLN A 13 14.28 1.34 15.16
C GLN A 13 14.50 2.53 14.22
N GLU A 14 15.45 2.42 13.28
CA GLU A 14 15.66 3.46 12.26
C GLU A 14 14.40 3.71 11.41
N LEU A 15 13.64 2.64 11.11
CA LEU A 15 12.35 2.74 10.42
C LEU A 15 11.32 3.49 11.28
N TYR A 16 11.23 3.19 12.58
CA TYR A 16 10.37 3.95 13.49
C TYR A 16 10.74 5.44 13.54
N ASP A 17 12.03 5.76 13.59
CA ASP A 17 12.51 7.13 13.65
C ASP A 17 12.22 7.90 12.35
N ALA A 18 12.36 7.26 11.19
CA ALA A 18 12.10 7.87 9.88
C ALA A 18 10.61 8.06 9.56
N PHE A 19 9.74 7.20 10.10
CA PHE A 19 8.29 7.24 9.89
C PHE A 19 7.51 7.69 11.12
N ASN A 20 8.19 8.30 12.10
CA ASN A 20 7.55 8.88 13.26
C ASN A 20 6.52 9.95 12.85
N GLY A 21 5.32 9.89 13.43
CA GLY A 21 4.23 10.82 13.16
C GLY A 21 3.48 10.57 11.84
N VAL A 22 3.89 9.60 11.03
CA VAL A 22 3.13 9.17 9.84
C VAL A 22 1.87 8.44 10.29
N ASN A 23 0.71 9.02 10.03
CA ASN A 23 -0.59 8.48 10.37
C ASN A 23 -1.55 8.61 9.20
N LEU A 24 -2.47 7.66 9.07
CA LEU A 24 -3.50 7.72 8.04
C LEU A 24 -4.70 8.54 8.56
N LYS A 25 -4.65 9.87 8.43
CA LYS A 25 -5.74 10.72 8.94
C LYS A 25 -6.91 10.88 7.97
N ASN A 26 -6.64 11.04 6.66
CA ASN A 26 -7.64 11.37 5.65
C ASN A 26 -7.23 10.83 4.26
N GLY A 27 -6.94 9.55 4.13
CA GLY A 27 -6.62 8.93 2.83
C GLY A 27 -7.48 7.71 2.56
N PHE A 28 -7.65 7.34 1.28
CA PHE A 28 -8.26 6.05 0.93
C PHE A 28 -7.36 4.91 1.41
N THR A 29 -7.96 3.91 2.04
CA THR A 29 -7.29 2.67 2.47
C THR A 29 -6.87 1.81 1.28
N LEU A 30 -5.97 0.84 1.49
CA LEU A 30 -5.67 -0.15 0.45
C LEU A 30 -6.92 -0.93 0.03
N LEU A 31 -7.76 -1.31 0.99
CA LEU A 31 -9.06 -1.94 0.72
C LEU A 31 -9.92 -1.08 -0.20
N GLU A 32 -10.08 0.21 0.09
CA GLU A 32 -10.87 1.11 -0.76
C GLU A 32 -10.30 1.22 -2.17
N GLU A 33 -8.97 1.36 -2.31
CA GLU A 33 -8.34 1.53 -3.62
C GLU A 33 -8.28 0.24 -4.43
N ASP A 34 -8.12 -0.91 -3.78
CA ASP A 34 -8.18 -2.23 -4.42
C ASP A 34 -9.62 -2.54 -4.87
N PHE A 35 -10.61 -2.25 -4.01
CA PHE A 35 -12.03 -2.35 -4.37
C PHE A 35 -12.42 -1.34 -5.46
N ALA A 36 -11.87 -0.11 -5.45
CA ALA A 36 -12.10 0.94 -6.46
C ALA A 36 -11.31 0.75 -7.76
N ASP A 37 -10.36 -0.20 -7.80
CA ASP A 37 -9.73 -0.67 -9.03
C ASP A 37 -10.55 -1.81 -9.66
N THR A 38 -11.10 -2.70 -8.83
CA THR A 38 -11.99 -3.77 -9.31
C THR A 38 -13.38 -3.26 -9.67
N SER A 39 -13.86 -2.22 -8.98
CA SER A 39 -15.07 -1.47 -9.34
C SER A 39 -14.69 -0.27 -10.19
N TYR A 40 -15.48 0.06 -11.22
CA TYR A 40 -15.17 1.03 -12.27
C TYR A 40 -14.94 2.51 -11.82
N LEU A 41 -14.82 2.78 -10.52
CA LEU A 41 -14.82 4.11 -9.86
C LEU A 41 -13.72 5.07 -10.34
N ARG A 42 -12.62 4.59 -10.92
CA ARG A 42 -11.49 5.43 -11.37
C ARG A 42 -11.55 5.95 -12.81
N ARG A 43 -12.54 5.55 -13.63
CA ARG A 43 -12.65 6.09 -15.00
C ARG A 43 -13.17 7.53 -15.08
N TYR A 44 -13.59 8.11 -13.95
CA TYR A 44 -13.97 9.52 -13.87
C TYR A 44 -13.43 10.17 -12.58
N PRO A 45 -12.83 11.37 -12.65
CA PRO A 45 -12.32 12.06 -11.47
C PRO A 45 -13.48 12.57 -10.62
N HIS A 46 -13.91 11.78 -9.64
CA HIS A 46 -15.01 12.16 -8.77
C HIS A 46 -14.60 13.25 -7.76
N GLN A 47 -15.38 14.33 -7.71
CA GLN A 47 -15.34 15.34 -6.64
C GLN A 47 -16.14 14.91 -5.41
N TYR A 48 -17.02 13.89 -5.54
CA TYR A 48 -17.76 13.24 -4.45
C TYR A 48 -17.89 11.74 -4.73
N PRO A 49 -17.72 10.86 -3.73
CA PRO A 49 -17.46 9.44 -3.98
C PRO A 49 -18.65 8.66 -4.58
N TYR A 50 -19.89 9.16 -4.53
CA TYR A 50 -21.07 8.44 -5.02
C TYR A 50 -22.13 9.41 -5.58
N ASP A 51 -22.01 9.78 -6.86
CA ASP A 51 -22.99 10.66 -7.52
C ASP A 51 -24.30 9.91 -7.81
N ILE A 52 -25.42 10.52 -7.42
CA ILE A 52 -26.79 9.98 -7.55
C ILE A 52 -27.18 9.73 -9.01
N ASP A 53 -26.52 10.42 -9.96
CA ASP A 53 -26.82 10.40 -11.39
C ASP A 53 -25.83 9.57 -12.23
N GLY A 54 -25.01 8.71 -11.60
CA GLY A 54 -24.09 7.84 -12.32
C GLY A 54 -24.80 6.82 -13.23
N GLU A 55 -24.28 6.61 -14.45
CA GLU A 55 -24.77 5.57 -15.37
C GLU A 55 -24.88 4.21 -14.65
N ASN A 56 -25.98 3.47 -14.87
CA ASN A 56 -26.46 2.29 -14.11
C ASN A 56 -25.43 1.51 -13.25
N CYS A 57 -24.23 1.17 -13.74
CA CYS A 57 -23.16 0.50 -12.99
C CYS A 57 -22.62 1.26 -11.75
N PHE A 58 -22.87 2.56 -11.62
CA PHE A 58 -22.43 3.40 -10.50
C PHE A 58 -23.54 3.71 -9.49
N SER A 59 -24.74 3.15 -9.70
CA SER A 59 -25.79 3.29 -8.70
C SER A 59 -25.32 2.70 -7.37
N LYS A 60 -25.64 3.39 -6.27
CA LYS A 60 -25.40 2.91 -4.91
C LYS A 60 -25.78 1.43 -4.75
N GLN A 61 -26.89 1.02 -5.38
CA GLN A 61 -27.37 -0.36 -5.34
C GLN A 61 -26.41 -1.35 -5.99
N ASN A 62 -25.83 -1.03 -7.15
CA ASN A 62 -24.88 -1.92 -7.83
C ASN A 62 -23.57 -2.08 -7.06
N LEU A 63 -23.06 -1.01 -6.44
CA LEU A 63 -21.88 -1.10 -5.56
C LEU A 63 -22.16 -1.99 -4.34
N LEU A 64 -23.34 -1.84 -3.73
CA LEU A 64 -23.75 -2.69 -2.60
C LEU A 64 -23.91 -4.15 -3.02
N ASP A 65 -24.44 -4.42 -4.21
CA ASP A 65 -24.56 -5.78 -4.75
C ASP A 65 -23.20 -6.39 -5.10
N GLU A 66 -22.23 -5.60 -5.59
CA GLU A 66 -20.85 -6.04 -5.81
C GLU A 66 -20.17 -6.41 -4.49
N ILE A 67 -20.29 -5.56 -3.46
CA ILE A 67 -19.77 -5.85 -2.11
C ILE A 67 -20.38 -7.12 -1.56
N LYS A 68 -21.70 -7.27 -1.65
CA LYS A 68 -22.42 -8.45 -1.17
C LYS A 68 -21.87 -9.74 -1.79
N ASN A 69 -21.61 -9.72 -3.10
CA ASN A 69 -21.15 -10.88 -3.86
C ASN A 69 -19.62 -11.05 -3.89
N SER A 70 -18.86 -10.10 -3.35
CA SER A 70 -17.39 -10.16 -3.27
C SER A 70 -16.87 -11.23 -2.30
N SER A 71 -15.58 -11.54 -2.39
CA SER A 71 -14.83 -12.39 -1.46
C SER A 71 -14.34 -11.67 -0.19
N LEU A 72 -14.78 -10.44 0.04
CA LEU A 72 -14.43 -9.65 1.22
C LEU A 72 -14.91 -10.34 2.50
N LEU A 73 -14.20 -10.08 3.61
CA LEU A 73 -14.61 -10.55 4.93
C LEU A 73 -15.88 -9.82 5.37
N PRO A 74 -16.70 -10.41 6.27
CA PRO A 74 -17.91 -9.78 6.75
C PRO A 74 -17.70 -8.37 7.33
N GLU A 75 -16.60 -8.13 8.06
CA GLU A 75 -16.30 -6.82 8.62
C GLU A 75 -15.98 -5.79 7.51
N GLU A 76 -15.21 -6.20 6.51
CA GLU A 76 -14.81 -5.35 5.38
C GLU A 76 -16.03 -5.00 4.51
N LYS A 77 -16.95 -5.95 4.31
CA LYS A 77 -18.23 -5.70 3.64
C LYS A 77 -19.08 -4.68 4.40
N ASN A 78 -19.14 -4.80 5.73
CA ASN A 78 -19.90 -3.87 6.57
C ASN A 78 -19.30 -2.46 6.51
N ASP A 79 -17.97 -2.34 6.60
CA ASP A 79 -17.28 -1.05 6.56
C ASP A 79 -17.46 -0.34 5.21
N LEU A 80 -17.33 -1.07 4.09
CA LEU A 80 -17.59 -0.54 2.75
C LEU A 80 -19.07 -0.17 2.54
N THR A 81 -19.99 -1.02 3.00
CA THR A 81 -21.43 -0.76 2.93
C THR A 81 -21.77 0.52 3.69
N LEU A 82 -21.29 0.66 4.92
CA LEU A 82 -21.54 1.85 5.75
C LEU A 82 -20.95 3.11 5.12
N ALA A 83 -19.72 3.02 4.58
CA ALA A 83 -19.08 4.14 3.89
C ALA A 83 -19.91 4.60 2.67
N ILE A 84 -20.39 3.68 1.84
CA ILE A 84 -21.26 3.97 0.70
C ILE A 84 -22.60 4.54 1.18
N GLU A 85 -23.20 3.94 2.21
CA GLU A 85 -24.50 4.33 2.70
C GLU A 85 -24.53 5.75 3.25
N GLU A 86 -23.46 6.12 3.98
CA GLU A 86 -23.30 7.43 4.61
C GLU A 86 -22.60 8.47 3.70
N GLY A 87 -22.15 8.07 2.51
CA GLY A 87 -21.37 8.93 1.61
C GLY A 87 -20.02 9.35 2.22
N LYS A 88 -19.44 8.48 3.05
CA LYS A 88 -18.18 8.69 3.75
C LYS A 88 -17.08 7.78 3.21
N ARG A 89 -15.88 7.94 3.75
CA ARG A 89 -14.74 7.05 3.49
C ARG A 89 -14.80 5.83 4.40
N VAL A 90 -14.22 4.73 3.95
CA VAL A 90 -14.00 3.57 4.82
C VAL A 90 -13.05 3.99 5.93
N ASN A 91 -13.42 3.61 7.15
CA ASN A 91 -12.58 3.88 8.29
C ASN A 91 -11.32 3.02 8.18
N ASN A 92 -10.14 3.64 8.27
CA ASN A 92 -8.93 2.84 8.41
C ASN A 92 -8.88 2.27 9.82
N GLN A 93 -9.05 0.95 9.93
CA GLN A 93 -8.91 0.23 11.20
C GLN A 93 -7.49 0.33 11.81
N TYR A 94 -6.48 0.71 11.01
CA TYR A 94 -5.09 0.85 11.47
C TYR A 94 -4.70 2.32 11.65
N ILE A 95 -4.73 2.80 12.90
CA ILE A 95 -4.35 4.18 13.22
C ILE A 95 -2.84 4.40 12.98
N THR A 96 -2.03 3.42 13.36
CA THR A 96 -0.56 3.44 13.23
C THR A 96 -0.10 2.36 12.25
N TRP A 97 0.90 2.69 11.44
CA TRP A 97 1.39 1.79 10.37
C TRP A 97 1.96 0.49 10.91
N ASP A 98 2.46 0.48 12.15
CA ASP A 98 3.11 -0.67 12.75
C ASP A 98 2.14 -1.77 13.18
N THR A 99 0.84 -1.46 13.22
CA THR A 99 -0.23 -2.43 13.53
C THR A 99 -0.78 -3.13 12.30
N VAL A 100 -0.41 -2.69 11.10
CA VAL A 100 -0.91 -3.24 9.84
C VAL A 100 -0.27 -4.62 9.60
N PRO A 101 -1.07 -5.70 9.51
CA PRO A 101 -0.55 -7.04 9.25
C PRO A 101 -0.18 -7.21 7.78
N PHE A 102 0.78 -8.10 7.49
CA PHE A 102 1.19 -8.38 6.11
C PHE A 102 0.04 -8.92 5.27
N GLU A 103 -0.83 -9.76 5.87
CA GLU A 103 -1.96 -10.39 5.19
C GLU A 103 -2.93 -9.34 4.62
N TYR A 104 -3.09 -8.19 5.28
CA TYR A 104 -3.87 -7.07 4.75
C TYR A 104 -3.17 -6.41 3.56
N LEU A 105 -1.86 -6.16 3.66
CA LEU A 105 -1.06 -5.54 2.59
C LEU A 105 -1.05 -6.41 1.33
N ASP A 106 -0.99 -7.73 1.50
CA ASP A 106 -0.93 -8.71 0.42
C ASP A 106 -2.29 -8.94 -0.23
N LYS A 107 -3.35 -9.03 0.57
CA LYS A 107 -4.72 -9.17 0.08
C LYS A 107 -5.15 -7.99 -0.80
N TYR A 108 -4.76 -6.77 -0.42
CA TYR A 108 -5.16 -5.52 -1.11
C TYR A 108 -4.02 -4.88 -1.89
N ALA A 109 -3.11 -5.70 -2.41
CA ALA A 109 -1.88 -5.21 -3.01
C ALA A 109 -2.09 -4.36 -4.27
N ASN A 110 -3.20 -4.50 -5.02
CA ASN A 110 -3.40 -3.62 -6.19
C ASN A 110 -3.71 -2.18 -5.78
N GLY A 111 -4.24 -1.97 -4.58
CA GLY A 111 -4.44 -0.63 -4.01
C GLY A 111 -3.17 0.23 -3.98
N PHE A 112 -1.97 -0.37 -3.95
CA PHE A 112 -0.69 0.37 -4.01
C PHE A 112 -0.54 1.24 -5.26
N TYR A 113 -1.16 0.87 -6.39
CA TYR A 113 -1.08 1.67 -7.62
C TYR A 113 -1.77 3.02 -7.52
N PHE A 114 -2.66 3.15 -6.54
CA PHE A 114 -3.77 4.07 -6.60
C PHE A 114 -3.83 4.98 -5.39
N ILE A 115 -3.41 4.46 -4.23
CA ILE A 115 -3.29 5.24 -3.00
C ILE A 115 -2.55 6.56 -3.20
N THR A 116 -3.06 7.60 -2.53
CA THR A 116 -2.42 8.92 -2.52
C THR A 116 -0.98 8.85 -1.96
N PRO A 117 -0.08 9.78 -2.33
CA PRO A 117 1.31 9.75 -1.87
C PRO A 117 1.49 9.62 -0.35
N ASN A 118 0.67 10.30 0.45
CA ASN A 118 0.76 10.23 1.92
C ASN A 118 0.38 8.85 2.45
N VAL A 119 -0.60 8.20 1.83
CA VAL A 119 -1.03 6.85 2.18
C VAL A 119 0.02 5.83 1.76
N TYR A 120 0.67 6.04 0.60
CA TYR A 120 1.80 5.22 0.18
C TYR A 120 2.94 5.23 1.20
N VAL A 121 3.30 6.41 1.72
CA VAL A 121 4.32 6.54 2.77
C VAL A 121 3.91 5.77 4.04
N PHE A 122 2.63 5.83 4.43
CA PHE A 122 2.11 5.08 5.58
C PHE A 122 2.27 3.56 5.40
N TYR A 123 1.79 2.99 4.29
CA TYR A 123 1.88 1.55 4.06
C TYR A 123 3.29 1.07 3.71
N THR A 124 4.17 1.95 3.23
CA THR A 124 5.60 1.63 2.99
C THR A 124 6.29 1.17 4.26
N ALA A 125 6.11 1.90 5.38
CA ALA A 125 6.71 1.52 6.66
C ALA A 125 6.18 0.17 7.17
N ALA A 126 4.85 -0.03 7.07
CA ALA A 126 4.21 -1.29 7.44
C ALA A 126 4.77 -2.48 6.65
N LEU A 127 4.90 -2.32 5.33
CA LEU A 127 5.40 -3.38 4.45
C LEU A 127 6.85 -3.74 4.77
N ILE A 128 7.73 -2.74 4.85
CA ILE A 128 9.16 -2.96 5.14
C ILE A 128 9.33 -3.66 6.49
N LYS A 129 8.61 -3.23 7.53
CA LYS A 129 8.63 -3.89 8.84
C LYS A 129 8.28 -5.37 8.72
N ASN A 130 7.17 -5.69 8.08
CA ASN A 130 6.69 -7.07 7.94
C ASN A 130 7.71 -7.95 7.18
N LEU A 131 8.24 -7.47 6.05
CA LEU A 131 9.23 -8.20 5.24
C LEU A 131 10.54 -8.46 5.99
N ILE A 132 10.98 -7.52 6.83
CA ILE A 132 12.17 -7.70 7.65
C ILE A 132 11.93 -8.71 8.76
N LEU A 133 10.76 -8.67 9.40
CA LEU A 133 10.40 -9.61 10.46
C LEU A 133 10.30 -11.03 9.90
N ASN A 134 9.68 -11.21 8.74
CA ASN A 134 9.50 -12.52 8.11
C ASN A 134 9.84 -12.48 6.61
N ILE A 135 10.94 -13.13 6.24
CA ILE A 135 11.42 -13.19 4.84
C ILE A 135 10.53 -14.04 3.94
N GLU A 136 9.69 -14.92 4.49
CA GLU A 136 8.74 -15.71 3.70
C GLU A 136 7.69 -14.83 3.00
N TYR A 137 7.46 -13.63 3.51
CA TYR A 137 6.51 -12.67 2.94
C TYR A 137 6.95 -12.11 1.57
N PHE A 138 8.20 -12.31 1.15
CA PHE A 138 8.62 -12.03 -0.23
C PHE A 138 7.95 -12.96 -1.26
N LYS A 139 7.32 -14.06 -0.84
CA LYS A 139 6.50 -14.92 -1.72
C LYS A 139 5.14 -14.31 -2.07
N GLY A 140 4.70 -13.30 -1.31
CA GLY A 140 3.47 -12.56 -1.57
C GLY A 140 3.65 -11.54 -2.70
N VAL A 141 2.55 -10.92 -3.11
CA VAL A 141 2.49 -9.91 -4.19
C VAL A 141 2.61 -8.47 -3.68
N ALA A 142 2.45 -8.23 -2.37
CA ALA A 142 2.51 -6.90 -1.77
C ALA A 142 3.80 -6.14 -2.14
N PHE A 143 4.94 -6.82 -2.09
CA PHE A 143 6.24 -6.24 -2.39
C PHE A 143 6.34 -5.76 -3.84
N ASP A 144 5.93 -6.61 -4.78
CA ASP A 144 6.01 -6.29 -6.21
C ASP A 144 5.10 -5.13 -6.58
N LYS A 145 3.90 -5.06 -6.00
CA LYS A 145 2.94 -3.96 -6.25
C LYS A 145 3.43 -2.65 -5.65
N TRP A 146 3.95 -2.69 -4.42
CA TRP A 146 4.58 -1.53 -3.78
C TRP A 146 5.78 -1.02 -4.59
N LEU A 147 6.67 -1.91 -5.03
CA LEU A 147 7.86 -1.57 -5.81
C LEU A 147 7.47 -1.02 -7.19
N SER A 148 6.45 -1.60 -7.83
CA SER A 148 5.94 -1.13 -9.12
C SER A 148 5.48 0.32 -9.03
N ARG A 149 4.73 0.68 -7.98
CA ARG A 149 4.34 2.08 -7.72
C ARG A 149 5.55 3.01 -7.54
N LEU A 150 6.61 2.56 -6.85
CA LEU A 150 7.87 3.31 -6.72
C LEU A 150 8.54 3.56 -8.07
N LEU A 151 8.46 2.59 -8.98
CA LEU A 151 9.08 2.70 -10.30
C LEU A 151 8.28 3.55 -11.30
N MET A 152 6.98 3.78 -11.04
CA MET A 152 6.11 4.60 -11.89
C MET A 152 6.38 6.10 -11.80
N GLU A 153 7.21 6.57 -10.86
CA GLU A 153 7.54 7.99 -10.68
C GLU A 153 8.12 8.69 -11.92
N ASN A 154 8.58 7.92 -12.91
CA ASN A 154 9.31 8.43 -14.06
C ASN A 154 8.43 8.80 -15.28
N LEU A 155 7.11 8.63 -15.23
CA LEU A 155 6.27 8.77 -16.43
C LEU A 155 5.46 10.08 -16.54
N ASP A 156 5.02 10.69 -15.44
CA ASP A 156 4.00 11.76 -15.52
C ASP A 156 4.32 13.10 -14.82
N HIS A 157 5.53 13.30 -14.28
CA HIS A 157 5.96 14.54 -13.58
C HIS A 157 5.10 15.00 -12.38
N THR A 158 3.96 14.38 -12.10
CA THR A 158 3.25 14.46 -10.82
C THR A 158 3.94 13.54 -9.83
N MET A 159 4.48 14.07 -8.73
CA MET A 159 5.06 13.23 -7.67
C MET A 159 4.03 12.21 -7.18
N LEU A 160 4.20 10.95 -7.60
CA LEU A 160 3.34 9.83 -7.22
C LEU A 160 3.63 9.36 -5.79
N ILE A 161 4.79 9.74 -5.23
CA ILE A 161 5.22 9.47 -3.86
C ILE A 161 5.82 10.75 -3.25
N LYS A 162 5.69 10.91 -1.92
CA LYS A 162 6.22 12.06 -1.16
C LYS A 162 7.06 11.59 0.01
N LEU A 163 8.21 11.00 -0.27
CA LEU A 163 9.19 10.63 0.75
C LEU A 163 10.10 11.81 1.07
N ASN A 164 10.37 12.04 2.35
CA ASN A 164 11.43 12.98 2.75
C ASN A 164 12.81 12.29 2.67
N ASN A 165 13.89 13.08 2.72
CA ASN A 165 15.27 12.56 2.59
C ASN A 165 15.59 11.44 3.59
N HIS A 166 15.08 11.53 4.83
CA HIS A 166 15.33 10.51 5.84
C HIS A 166 14.62 9.20 5.47
N GLN A 167 13.34 9.27 5.07
CA GLN A 167 12.55 8.13 4.62
C GLN A 167 13.17 7.48 3.37
N SER A 168 13.56 8.26 2.36
CA SER A 168 14.23 7.75 1.17
C SER A 168 15.55 7.04 1.51
N SER A 169 16.34 7.59 2.43
CA SER A 169 17.58 6.97 2.89
C SER A 169 17.35 5.60 3.54
N ILE A 170 16.34 5.49 4.40
CA ILE A 170 15.99 4.21 5.05
C ILE A 170 15.49 3.19 4.04
N ILE A 171 14.65 3.60 3.07
CA ILE A 171 14.17 2.71 2.01
C ILE A 171 15.34 2.24 1.12
N LYS A 172 16.26 3.12 0.74
CA LYS A 172 17.49 2.71 0.02
C LYS A 172 18.28 1.67 0.80
N LYS A 173 18.49 1.89 2.10
CA LYS A 173 19.22 0.96 2.96
C LYS A 173 18.54 -0.42 3.01
N PHE A 174 17.21 -0.45 3.08
CA PHE A 174 16.43 -1.69 2.96
C PHE A 174 16.68 -2.37 1.61
N LEU A 175 16.51 -1.66 0.50
CA LEU A 175 16.70 -2.21 -0.85
C LEU A 175 18.12 -2.75 -1.09
N TYR A 176 19.16 -2.06 -0.60
CA TYR A 176 20.53 -2.57 -0.65
C TYR A 176 20.74 -3.84 0.18
N THR A 177 20.03 -3.95 1.30
CA THR A 177 20.08 -5.13 2.17
C THR A 177 19.47 -6.35 1.47
N LEU A 178 18.38 -6.17 0.71
CA LEU A 178 17.78 -7.25 -0.09
C LEU A 178 18.75 -7.82 -1.12
N LEU A 179 19.57 -6.97 -1.74
CA LEU A 179 20.57 -7.39 -2.73
C LEU A 179 21.69 -8.28 -2.16
N SER A 180 21.77 -8.42 -0.83
CA SER A 180 22.78 -9.21 -0.15
C SER A 180 22.26 -10.57 0.34
N ASP A 181 20.98 -10.88 0.15
CA ASP A 181 20.34 -12.09 0.68
C ASP A 181 19.88 -13.01 -0.46
N ASN A 182 20.62 -14.11 -0.68
CA ASN A 182 20.38 -15.04 -1.78
C ASN A 182 18.96 -15.65 -1.78
N TYR A 183 18.36 -15.85 -0.60
CA TYR A 183 17.01 -16.41 -0.53
C TYR A 183 15.99 -15.43 -1.08
N ILE A 184 16.10 -14.16 -0.70
CA ILE A 184 15.18 -13.11 -1.16
C ILE A 184 15.33 -12.90 -2.67
N LEU A 185 16.56 -13.01 -3.20
CA LEU A 185 16.82 -12.85 -4.63
C LEU A 185 16.07 -13.85 -5.52
N GLU A 186 15.58 -14.96 -4.99
CA GLU A 186 14.74 -15.91 -5.73
C GLU A 186 13.33 -15.38 -6.00
N TYR A 187 12.87 -14.38 -5.23
CA TYR A 187 11.50 -13.88 -5.26
C TYR A 187 11.38 -12.44 -5.77
N ILE A 188 12.50 -11.75 -6.02
CA ILE A 188 12.48 -10.33 -6.42
C ILE A 188 13.23 -10.10 -7.74
N ASP A 189 12.77 -9.12 -8.51
CA ASP A 189 13.50 -8.66 -9.69
C ASP A 189 14.63 -7.68 -9.31
N VAL A 190 15.87 -8.18 -9.33
CA VAL A 190 17.09 -7.41 -9.02
C VAL A 190 17.22 -6.13 -9.86
N ALA A 191 16.77 -6.13 -11.13
CA ALA A 191 16.85 -4.95 -11.98
C ALA A 191 15.90 -3.85 -11.47
N ASN A 192 14.70 -4.22 -11.06
CA ASN A 192 13.72 -3.31 -10.48
C ASN A 192 14.20 -2.72 -9.16
N ILE A 193 14.86 -3.51 -8.31
CA ILE A 193 15.48 -3.00 -7.07
C ILE A 193 16.55 -1.95 -7.38
N LYS A 194 17.47 -2.26 -8.30
CA LYS A 194 18.54 -1.32 -8.68
C LYS A 194 17.98 -0.02 -9.24
N LYS A 195 16.91 -0.08 -10.03
CA LYS A 195 16.22 1.09 -10.57
C LYS A 195 15.56 1.91 -9.46
N ALA A 196 14.87 1.26 -8.52
CA ALA A 196 14.25 1.94 -7.38
C ALA A 196 15.27 2.68 -6.49
N ILE A 197 16.44 2.06 -6.25
CA ILE A 197 17.55 2.70 -5.52
C ILE A 197 18.01 4.00 -6.19
N GLN A 198 17.99 4.07 -7.53
CA GLN A 198 18.41 5.25 -8.28
C GLN A 198 17.38 6.39 -8.27
N LEU A 199 16.09 6.06 -8.06
CA LEU A 199 14.99 7.03 -8.03
C LEU A 199 14.86 7.74 -6.68
N LEU A 200 15.10 7.02 -5.60
CA LEU A 200 15.11 7.55 -4.23
C LEU A 200 16.30 8.49 -4.00
#